data_AF-A0A841CER1-F1
#
_entry.id   AF-A0A841CER1-F1
#
_cell.length_a   1.000
_cell.length_b   1.000
_cell.length_c   1.000
_cell.angle_alpha   90.00
_cell.angle_beta   90.00
_cell.angle_gamma   90.00
#
_symmetry.space_group_name_H-M   'P 1'
#
loop_
_entity.id
_entity.type
_entity.pdbx_description
1 polymer ?
#
loop_
_entity_poly.entity_id
_entity_poly.type
_entity_poly.pdbx_seq_one_letter_code
_entity_poly.pdbx_strand_id
1 'polypeptide(L)'
;MTLAEFVALFGDGSVRVLLDWDALGARGCPVDQVVSRSVDVLGDLFTVWYAEGAEYTATGARPLRVRDVTLSGDVRGERVLAIERSYRAAGRPVQLTLPVYALPQERYLLLDATHRSVAAFRSGLPVRLLLCVLRGPVDAAVLPDLRHH
;
A
#
# COMPACT_ATOMS: atom_id res chain seq x y z
N MET A 1 -9.87 14.99 -0.52
CA MET A 1 -8.94 15.58 0.47
C MET A 1 -7.86 16.34 -0.27
N THR A 2 -7.17 17.28 0.37
CA THR A 2 -6.05 17.99 -0.25
C THR A 2 -4.76 17.17 -0.15
N LEU A 3 -3.77 17.48 -0.99
CA LEU A 3 -2.44 16.89 -0.86
C LEU A 3 -1.79 17.23 0.49
N ALA A 4 -2.00 18.44 1.01
CA ALA A 4 -1.51 18.85 2.32
C ALA A 4 -2.11 18.00 3.46
N GLU A 5 -3.42 17.70 3.41
CA GLU A 5 -4.07 16.78 4.36
C GLU A 5 -3.53 15.36 4.24
N PHE A 6 -3.24 14.90 3.02
CA PHE A 6 -2.64 13.59 2.78
C PHE A 6 -1.24 13.50 3.40
N VAL A 7 -0.40 14.50 3.16
CA VAL A 7 0.93 14.61 3.78
C VAL A 7 0.81 14.72 5.30
N ALA A 8 -0.16 15.45 5.84
CA ALA A 8 -0.35 15.52 7.29
C ALA A 8 -0.73 14.15 7.91
N LEU A 9 -1.48 13.31 7.19
CA LEU A 9 -1.89 11.98 7.65
C LEU A 9 -0.82 10.89 7.49
N PHE A 10 0.08 11.04 6.52
CA PHE A 10 0.99 9.95 6.11
C PHE A 10 2.47 10.35 5.94
N GLY A 11 2.79 11.64 6.04
CA GLY A 11 4.11 12.22 5.76
C GLY A 11 5.05 12.27 6.97
N ASP A 12 4.60 11.85 8.16
CA ASP A 12 5.37 11.83 9.42
C ASP A 12 6.43 10.71 9.49
N GLY A 13 6.87 10.19 8.34
CA GLY A 13 7.81 9.07 8.23
C GLY A 13 7.12 7.69 8.14
N SER A 14 5.80 7.66 8.05
CA SER A 14 5.02 6.44 7.79
C SER A 14 5.07 6.03 6.31
N VAL A 15 4.95 6.96 5.35
CA VAL A 15 5.25 6.68 3.93
C VAL A 15 6.76 6.66 3.72
N ARG A 16 7.31 5.45 3.59
CA ARG A 16 8.75 5.20 3.43
C ARG A 16 9.20 5.01 1.98
N VAL A 17 8.26 5.07 1.03
CA VAL A 17 8.62 5.05 -0.38
C VAL A 17 9.25 6.38 -0.78
N LEU A 18 10.14 6.34 -1.78
CA LEU A 18 10.80 7.52 -2.34
C LEU A 18 9.82 8.32 -3.22
N LEU A 19 8.85 8.98 -2.59
CA LEU A 19 7.87 9.82 -3.26
C LEU A 19 8.38 11.26 -3.36
N ASP A 20 8.40 11.83 -4.55
CA ASP A 20 8.72 13.25 -4.76
C ASP A 20 7.51 14.13 -4.46
N TRP A 21 7.41 14.59 -3.20
CA TRP A 21 6.31 15.42 -2.72
C TRP A 21 6.27 16.79 -3.39
N ASP A 22 7.43 17.37 -3.72
CA ASP A 22 7.52 18.69 -4.34
C ASP A 22 6.98 18.63 -5.78
N ALA A 23 7.36 17.58 -6.53
CA ALA A 23 6.84 17.34 -7.87
C ALA A 23 5.32 17.13 -7.89
N LEU A 24 4.78 16.41 -6.90
CA LEU A 24 3.33 16.21 -6.75
C LEU A 24 2.60 17.51 -6.39
N GLY A 25 3.19 18.31 -5.50
CA GLY A 25 2.67 19.60 -5.08
C GLY A 25 2.63 20.62 -6.23
N ALA A 26 3.73 20.75 -6.97
CA ALA A 26 3.84 21.66 -8.11
C ALA A 26 2.83 21.34 -9.22
N ARG A 27 2.46 20.06 -9.37
CA ARG A 27 1.48 19.59 -10.37
C ARG A 27 0.03 19.65 -9.88
N GLY A 28 -0.22 19.99 -8.62
CA GLY A 28 -1.57 20.03 -8.05
C GLY A 28 -2.26 18.66 -8.08
N CYS A 29 -1.51 17.58 -7.85
CA CYS A 29 -2.03 16.22 -7.93
C CYS A 29 -3.20 16.00 -6.94
N PRO A 30 -4.38 15.54 -7.41
CA PRO A 30 -5.54 15.38 -6.55
C PRO A 30 -5.43 14.13 -5.68
N VAL A 31 -6.17 14.16 -4.56
CA VAL A 31 -6.30 13.02 -3.64
C VAL A 31 -7.76 12.69 -3.39
N ASP A 32 -8.16 11.50 -3.86
CA ASP A 32 -9.51 10.97 -3.67
C ASP A 32 -9.59 10.13 -2.39
N GLN A 33 -10.82 9.90 -1.94
CA GLN A 33 -11.12 8.97 -0.86
C GLN A 33 -12.07 7.90 -1.37
N VAL A 34 -11.67 6.64 -1.24
CA VAL A 34 -12.48 5.48 -1.61
C VAL A 34 -12.72 4.64 -0.37
N VAL A 35 -13.98 4.39 -0.06
CA VAL A 35 -14.38 3.50 1.04
C VAL A 35 -14.75 2.15 0.47
N SER A 36 -14.21 1.07 1.05
CA SER A 36 -14.55 -0.30 0.66
C SER A 36 -14.65 -1.22 1.86
N ARG A 37 -15.49 -2.26 1.74
CA ARG A 37 -15.56 -3.39 2.68
C ARG A 37 -15.14 -4.71 2.02
N SER A 38 -14.68 -4.66 0.78
CA SER A 38 -14.30 -5.83 0.01
C SER A 38 -12.89 -6.28 0.38
N VAL A 39 -12.77 -7.56 0.75
CA VAL A 39 -11.48 -8.21 0.95
C VAL A 39 -10.74 -8.39 -0.38
N ASP A 40 -11.46 -8.51 -1.49
CA ASP A 40 -10.86 -8.61 -2.83
C ASP A 40 -10.14 -7.31 -3.19
N VAL A 41 -10.76 -6.16 -2.89
CA VAL A 41 -10.13 -4.84 -3.06
C VAL A 41 -8.83 -4.75 -2.26
N LEU A 42 -8.83 -5.19 -1.00
CA LEU A 42 -7.60 -5.25 -0.19
C LEU A 42 -6.56 -6.18 -0.81
N GLY A 43 -6.99 -7.37 -1.24
CA GLY A 43 -6.12 -8.39 -1.81
C GLY A 43 -5.50 -8.00 -3.15
N ASP A 44 -6.14 -7.13 -3.93
CA ASP A 44 -5.68 -6.67 -5.24
C ASP A 44 -4.77 -5.43 -5.20
N LEU A 45 -4.60 -4.80 -4.03
CA LEU A 45 -3.63 -3.73 -3.89
C LEU A 45 -2.21 -4.26 -4.14
N PHE A 46 -1.47 -3.58 -5.00
CA PHE A 46 -0.04 -3.82 -5.16
C PHE A 46 0.71 -3.33 -3.92
N THR A 47 1.75 -4.05 -3.55
CA THR A 47 2.64 -3.75 -2.44
C THR A 47 3.97 -3.23 -2.98
N VAL A 48 4.77 -2.62 -2.11
CA VAL A 48 6.17 -2.29 -2.42
C VAL A 48 7.12 -3.48 -2.20
N TRP A 49 6.57 -4.68 -2.02
CA TRP A 49 7.34 -5.91 -1.89
C TRP A 49 7.38 -6.62 -3.24
N TYR A 50 8.54 -7.15 -3.57
CA TYR A 50 8.81 -7.83 -4.83
C TYR A 50 9.09 -9.31 -4.56
N ALA A 51 8.82 -10.15 -5.56
CA ALA A 51 9.13 -11.58 -5.49
C ALA A 51 10.64 -11.81 -5.25
N GLU A 52 10.96 -12.86 -4.49
CA GLU A 52 12.32 -13.42 -4.36
C GLU A 52 13.41 -12.43 -3.93
N GLY A 53 13.08 -11.44 -3.08
CA GLY A 53 14.07 -10.49 -2.57
C GLY A 53 14.66 -9.58 -3.65
N ALA A 54 14.05 -9.55 -4.84
CA ALA A 54 14.45 -8.66 -5.91
C ALA A 54 14.35 -7.22 -5.44
N GLU A 55 15.40 -6.45 -5.68
CA GLU A 55 15.31 -5.00 -5.59
C GLU A 55 14.29 -4.50 -6.64
N TYR A 56 13.60 -3.40 -6.34
CA TYR A 56 12.71 -2.73 -7.30
C TYR A 56 13.44 -2.38 -8.61
N THR A 57 14.77 -2.31 -8.58
CA THR A 57 15.65 -2.01 -9.72
C THR A 57 15.82 -3.19 -10.69
N ALA A 58 15.57 -4.42 -10.26
CA ALA A 58 15.86 -5.62 -11.02
C ALA A 58 14.97 -5.74 -12.28
N THR A 59 15.58 -6.24 -13.35
CA THR A 59 14.89 -6.46 -14.63
C THR A 59 13.80 -7.51 -14.47
N GLY A 60 12.55 -7.17 -14.83
CA GLY A 60 11.41 -8.07 -14.68
C GLY A 60 10.80 -8.11 -13.28
N ALA A 61 11.33 -7.35 -12.33
CA ALA A 61 10.71 -7.20 -11.01
C ALA A 61 9.28 -6.68 -11.16
N ARG A 62 8.35 -7.26 -10.38
CA ARG A 62 6.96 -6.81 -10.31
C ARG A 62 6.54 -6.73 -8.85
N PRO A 63 5.86 -5.65 -8.44
CA PRO A 63 5.30 -5.59 -7.10
C PRO A 63 4.28 -6.71 -6.92
N LEU A 64 4.30 -7.34 -5.75
CA LEU A 64 3.35 -8.38 -5.37
C LEU A 64 2.03 -7.73 -4.98
N ARG A 65 0.90 -8.39 -5.27
CA ARG A 65 -0.38 -8.02 -4.66
C ARG A 65 -0.42 -8.51 -3.21
N VAL A 66 -1.23 -7.86 -2.37
CA VAL A 66 -1.43 -8.27 -0.97
C VAL A 66 -1.78 -9.76 -0.85
N ARG A 67 -2.62 -10.29 -1.74
CA ARG A 67 -3.00 -11.71 -1.74
C ARG A 67 -1.88 -12.68 -2.12
N ASP A 68 -0.90 -12.21 -2.89
CA ASP A 68 0.19 -13.03 -3.45
C ASP A 68 1.42 -13.04 -2.53
N VAL A 69 1.42 -12.27 -1.45
CA VAL A 69 2.53 -12.21 -0.50
C VAL A 69 2.66 -13.53 0.25
N THR A 70 3.78 -14.22 0.02
CA THR A 70 4.21 -15.37 0.80
C THR A 70 5.06 -14.90 1.99
N LEU A 71 4.81 -15.47 3.18
CA LEU A 71 5.59 -15.16 4.36
C LEU A 71 6.71 -16.18 4.53
N SER A 72 7.95 -15.69 4.53
CA SER A 72 9.16 -16.39 4.97
C SER A 72 9.29 -16.29 6.49
N GLY A 73 10.16 -17.12 7.10
CA GLY A 73 10.53 -17.01 8.52
C GLY A 73 11.45 -15.84 8.85
N ASP A 74 11.44 -14.77 8.04
CA ASP A 74 12.25 -13.58 8.28
C ASP A 74 11.51 -12.56 9.17
N VAL A 75 12.19 -11.47 9.50
CA VAL A 75 11.65 -10.40 10.37
C VAL A 75 10.36 -9.80 9.81
N ARG A 76 10.19 -9.71 8.48
CA ARG A 76 8.96 -9.19 7.86
C ARG A 76 7.82 -10.17 8.08
N GLY A 77 8.06 -11.45 7.82
CA GLY A 77 7.10 -12.53 8.07
C GLY A 77 6.66 -12.58 9.53
N GLU A 78 7.61 -12.55 10.47
CA GLU A 78 7.34 -12.51 11.91
C GLU A 78 6.47 -11.30 12.29
N ARG A 79 6.77 -10.12 11.73
CA ARG A 79 6.00 -8.91 12.00
C ARG A 79 4.56 -9.02 11.48
N VAL A 80 4.35 -9.58 10.28
CA VAL A 80 3.01 -9.84 9.75
C VAL A 80 2.26 -10.80 10.65
N LEU A 81 2.87 -11.92 11.04
CA LEU A 81 2.25 -12.92 11.91
C LEU A 81 1.87 -12.35 13.29
N ALA A 82 2.71 -11.48 13.86
CA ALA A 82 2.39 -10.81 15.12
C ALA A 82 1.16 -9.90 15.00
N ILE A 83 1.06 -9.11 13.92
CA ILE A 83 -0.10 -8.25 13.65
C ILE A 83 -1.35 -9.10 13.37
N GLU A 84 -1.21 -10.17 12.59
CA GLU A 84 -2.30 -11.10 12.27
C GLU A 84 -2.91 -11.70 13.56
N ARG A 85 -2.06 -12.16 14.48
CA ARG A 85 -2.50 -12.66 15.80
C ARG A 85 -3.25 -11.59 16.58
N SER A 86 -2.78 -10.34 16.57
CA SER A 86 -3.45 -9.23 17.23
C SER A 86 -4.84 -8.95 16.65
N TYR A 87 -4.99 -8.98 15.32
CA TYR A 87 -6.30 -8.82 14.67
C TYR A 87 -7.25 -9.97 15.02
N ARG A 88 -6.80 -11.22 14.92
CA ARG A 88 -7.60 -12.39 15.28
C ARG A 88 -8.04 -12.36 16.75
N ALA A 89 -7.14 -11.99 17.66
CA ALA A 89 -7.46 -11.87 19.09
C ALA A 89 -8.50 -10.78 19.39
N ALA A 90 -8.49 -9.68 18.63
CA ALA A 90 -9.49 -8.62 18.79
C ALA A 90 -10.90 -9.03 18.31
N GLY A 91 -11.01 -10.02 17.41
CA GLY A 91 -12.28 -10.59 16.96
C GLY A 91 -13.25 -9.64 16.26
N ARG A 92 -12.79 -8.45 15.86
CA ARG A 92 -13.59 -7.38 15.25
C ARG A 92 -13.14 -7.08 13.83
N PRO A 93 -14.00 -6.48 12.97
CA PRO A 93 -13.59 -6.07 11.64
C PRO A 93 -12.32 -5.21 11.66
N VAL A 94 -11.37 -5.51 10.78
CA VAL A 94 -10.11 -4.77 10.68
C VAL A 94 -10.36 -3.46 9.94
N GLN A 95 -9.99 -2.35 10.55
CA GLN A 95 -10.14 -1.02 9.96
C GLN A 95 -8.78 -0.50 9.52
N LEU A 96 -8.64 -0.15 8.24
CA LEU A 96 -7.41 0.35 7.66
C LEU A 96 -7.67 1.65 6.90
N THR A 97 -6.85 2.65 7.18
CA THR A 97 -6.70 3.84 6.34
C THR A 97 -5.38 3.72 5.60
N LEU A 98 -5.44 3.64 4.27
CA LEU A 98 -4.32 3.23 3.42
C LEU A 98 -3.97 4.33 2.43
N PRO A 99 -2.73 4.85 2.44
CA PRO A 99 -2.25 5.70 1.36
C PRO A 99 -1.94 4.83 0.14
N VAL A 100 -2.57 5.16 -0.99
CA VAL A 100 -2.34 4.44 -2.25
C VAL A 100 -2.07 5.40 -3.39
N TYR A 101 -1.29 4.95 -4.36
CA TYR A 101 -1.05 5.62 -5.62
C TYR A 101 -1.94 5.00 -6.71
N ALA A 102 -2.62 5.84 -7.49
CA ALA A 102 -3.40 5.38 -8.63
C ALA A 102 -2.50 4.91 -9.78
N LEU A 103 -2.72 3.70 -10.24
CA LEU A 103 -2.08 3.11 -11.41
C LEU A 103 -3.07 3.04 -12.58
N PRO A 104 -2.59 2.80 -13.82
CA PRO A 104 -3.46 2.56 -14.96
C PRO A 104 -4.44 1.40 -14.72
N GLN A 105 -5.61 1.45 -15.37
CA GLN A 105 -6.69 0.45 -15.26
C GLN A 105 -7.24 0.25 -13.83
N GLU A 106 -7.42 1.35 -13.08
CA GLU A 106 -8.03 1.34 -11.73
C GLU A 106 -7.31 0.43 -10.73
N ARG A 107 -6.00 0.27 -10.92
CA ARG A 107 -5.13 -0.44 -10.00
C ARG A 107 -4.53 0.53 -8.99
N TYR A 108 -4.09 0.01 -7.86
CA TYR A 108 -3.56 0.82 -6.76
C TYR A 108 -2.28 0.21 -6.17
N LEU A 109 -1.29 1.06 -5.91
CA LEU A 109 -0.05 0.70 -5.22
C LEU A 109 -0.09 1.25 -3.79
N LEU A 110 0.11 0.40 -2.79
CA LEU A 110 0.27 0.82 -1.40
C LEU A 110 1.55 1.64 -1.24
N LEU A 111 1.43 2.82 -0.65
CA LEU A 111 2.57 3.69 -0.32
C LEU A 111 3.11 3.43 1.10
N ASP A 112 2.30 2.80 1.95
CA ASP A 112 2.67 2.33 3.28
C ASP A 112 1.73 1.18 3.71
N ALA A 113 1.97 0.63 4.90
CA ALA A 113 1.14 -0.29 5.64
C ALA A 113 1.07 -1.70 5.06
N THR A 114 2.02 -2.09 4.20
CA THR A 114 2.10 -3.43 3.61
C THR A 114 1.96 -4.54 4.66
N HIS A 115 2.69 -4.47 5.77
CA HIS A 115 2.58 -5.47 6.85
C HIS A 115 1.15 -5.57 7.42
N ARG A 116 0.49 -4.42 7.66
CA ARG A 116 -0.87 -4.36 8.20
C ARG A 116 -1.89 -4.87 7.19
N SER A 117 -1.73 -4.52 5.91
CA SER A 117 -2.61 -4.96 4.82
C SER A 117 -2.53 -6.47 4.60
N VAL A 118 -1.31 -7.03 4.56
CA VAL A 118 -1.10 -8.48 4.44
C VAL A 118 -1.65 -9.20 5.68
N ALA A 119 -1.36 -8.72 6.88
CA ALA A 119 -1.90 -9.31 8.12
C ALA A 119 -3.44 -9.27 8.16
N ALA A 120 -4.05 -8.17 7.71
CA ALA A 120 -5.50 -8.01 7.66
C ALA A 120 -6.12 -9.01 6.67
N PHE A 121 -5.57 -9.11 5.46
CA PHE A 121 -6.02 -10.06 4.44
C PHE A 121 -5.93 -11.51 4.96
N ARG A 122 -4.79 -11.88 5.53
CA ARG A 122 -4.54 -13.23 6.07
C ARG A 122 -5.41 -13.59 7.28
N SER A 123 -5.82 -12.59 8.07
CA SER A 123 -6.66 -12.84 9.26
C SER A 123 -8.01 -13.47 8.91
N GLY A 124 -8.49 -13.30 7.67
CA GLY A 124 -9.82 -13.75 7.23
C GLY A 124 -10.98 -12.97 7.85
N LEU A 125 -10.70 -11.91 8.60
CA LEU A 125 -11.72 -11.07 9.22
C LEU A 125 -12.31 -10.08 8.20
N PRO A 126 -13.56 -9.62 8.40
CA PRO A 126 -14.12 -8.53 7.60
C PRO A 126 -13.26 -7.27 7.67
N VAL A 127 -13.18 -6.52 6.57
CA VAL A 127 -12.37 -5.30 6.49
C VAL A 127 -13.23 -4.06 6.29
N ARG A 128 -12.73 -2.91 6.74
CA ARG A 128 -13.25 -1.58 6.43
C ARG A 128 -12.07 -0.71 6.00
N LEU A 129 -12.03 -0.38 4.73
CA LEU A 129 -10.93 0.32 4.09
C LEU A 129 -11.34 1.76 3.81
N LEU A 130 -10.46 2.69 4.15
CA LEU A 130 -10.43 4.04 3.62
C LEU A 130 -9.14 4.17 2.79
N LEU A 131 -9.27 4.15 1.47
CA LEU A 131 -8.15 4.37 0.57
C LEU A 131 -8.04 5.86 0.29
N CYS A 132 -6.90 6.44 0.64
CA CYS A 132 -6.55 7.80 0.25
C CYS A 132 -5.72 7.69 -1.04
N VAL A 133 -6.36 7.99 -2.17
CA VAL A 133 -5.83 7.71 -3.51
C VAL A 133 -5.15 8.95 -4.06
N LEU A 134 -3.82 8.97 -4.03
CA LEU A 134 -3.02 9.96 -4.72
C LEU A 134 -3.03 9.68 -6.22
N ARG A 135 -3.47 10.66 -7.02
CA ARG A 135 -3.43 10.60 -8.48
C ARG A 135 -2.32 11.48 -9.01
N GLY A 136 -1.30 10.85 -9.58
CA GLY A 136 -0.22 11.54 -10.26
C GLY A 136 0.21 10.82 -11.54
N PRO A 137 1.28 11.31 -12.18
CA PRO A 137 1.81 10.69 -13.39
C PRO A 137 2.47 9.33 -13.07
N VAL A 138 2.30 8.37 -13.98
CA VAL A 138 3.06 7.11 -13.93
C VAL A 138 4.49 7.40 -14.39
N ASP A 139 5.31 7.87 -13.45
CA ASP A 139 6.67 8.36 -13.70
C ASP A 139 7.62 7.89 -12.60
N ALA A 140 8.66 7.16 -13.01
CA ALA A 140 9.67 6.65 -12.09
C ALA A 140 10.49 7.76 -11.41
N ALA A 141 10.50 8.98 -11.95
CA ALA A 141 11.09 10.14 -11.29
C ALA A 141 10.26 10.63 -10.09
N VAL A 142 8.95 10.34 -10.07
CA VAL A 142 8.03 10.70 -8.97
C VAL A 142 7.98 9.60 -7.91
N LEU A 143 7.99 8.34 -8.35
CA LEU A 143 8.01 7.17 -7.48
C LEU A 143 8.72 6.02 -8.22
N PRO A 144 9.90 5.56 -7.77
CA PRO A 144 10.69 4.57 -8.51
C PRO A 144 9.94 3.27 -8.85
N ASP A 145 9.02 2.82 -7.98
CA ASP A 145 8.17 1.64 -8.20
C ASP A 145 7.26 1.76 -9.42
N LEU A 146 6.96 2.97 -9.91
CA LEU A 146 6.12 3.20 -11.09
C LEU A 146 6.79 2.75 -12.39
N ARG A 147 8.10 2.47 -12.41
CA ARG A 147 8.80 1.93 -13.59
C ARG A 147 8.22 0.61 -14.13
N HIS A 148 7.37 -0.05 -13.35
CA HIS A 148 6.80 -1.36 -13.65
C HIS A 148 5.33 -1.30 -14.11
N HIS A 149 4.78 -0.10 -14.25
CA HIS A 149 3.36 0.16 -14.53
C HIS A 149 3.17 1.06 -15.75
#